data_AF-A0A837LAA3-F1
#
_entry.id   AF-A0A837LAA3-F1
#
_cell.length_a   1.000
_cell.length_b   1.000
_cell.length_c   1.000
_cell.angle_alpha   90.00
_cell.angle_beta   90.00
_cell.angle_gamma   90.00
#
_symmetry.space_group_name_H-M   'P 1'
#
loop_
_entity.id
_entity.type
_entity.pdbx_description
1 polymer ?
#
loop_
_entity_poly.entity_id
_entity_poly.type
_entity_poly.pdbx_seq_one_letter_code
_entity_poly.pdbx_strand_id
1 'polypeptide(L)' 'MYFLERKDAEKLLHKFLKNTLKNQTDIDKLMGLAINHDYGIPMKGIIYEYDKMEKNKPTKQDLDDLNTLMHFYGP' A
#
# COMPACT_ATOMS: atom_id res chain seq x y z
N MET A 1 -1.25 11.02 20.23
CA MET A 1 -1.45 9.74 19.52
C MET A 1 -0.99 10.00 18.09
N TYR A 2 0.12 9.40 17.66
CA TYR A 2 0.55 9.56 16.27
C TYR A 2 -0.49 8.84 15.40
N PHE A 3 -1.11 9.56 14.47
CA PHE A 3 -2.04 9.02 13.50
C PHE A 3 -1.47 9.34 12.13
N LEU A 4 -1.35 8.35 11.27
CA LEU A 4 -1.01 8.59 9.87
C LEU A 4 -2.28 9.04 9.16
N GLU A 5 -2.29 10.27 8.62
CA GLU A 5 -3.46 10.75 7.88
C GLU A 5 -3.66 9.94 6.60
N ARG A 6 -4.93 9.75 6.21
CA ARG A 6 -5.30 8.95 5.03
C ARG A 6 -4.56 9.38 3.78
N LYS A 7 -4.47 10.69 3.52
CA LYS A 7 -3.79 11.23 2.33
C LYS A 7 -2.29 10.93 2.32
N ASP A 8 -1.66 10.90 3.49
CA ASP A 8 -0.23 10.59 3.59
C ASP A 8 0.01 9.08 3.52
N ALA A 9 -0.91 8.28 4.06
CA ALA A 9 -0.91 6.84 3.86
C ALA A 9 -1.12 6.44 2.40
N GLU A 10 -2.02 7.10 1.67
CA GLU A 10 -2.23 6.88 0.23
C GLU A 10 -0.98 7.22 -0.59
N LYS A 11 -0.28 8.32 -0.27
CA LYS A 11 1.00 8.66 -0.92
C LYS A 11 2.08 7.63 -0.61
N LEU A 12 2.18 7.21 0.65
CA LEU A 12 3.15 6.22 1.10
C LEU A 12 2.90 4.86 0.41
N LEU A 13 1.63 4.44 0.33
CA LEU A 13 1.21 3.26 -0.40
C LEU A 13 1.57 3.38 -1.87
N HIS A 14 1.23 4.49 -2.53
CA HIS A 14 1.55 4.68 -3.95
C HIS A 14 3.06 4.60 -4.21
N LYS A 15 3.88 5.20 -3.35
CA LYS A 15 5.34 5.13 -3.43
C LYS A 15 5.83 3.68 -3.29
N PHE A 16 5.35 2.96 -2.28
CA PHE A 16 5.67 1.55 -2.07
C PHE A 16 5.31 0.70 -3.31
N LEU A 17 4.09 0.84 -3.81
CA LEU A 17 3.61 0.09 -4.97
C LEU A 17 4.42 0.40 -6.24
N LYS A 18 4.75 1.68 -6.47
CA LYS A 18 5.54 2.09 -7.63
C LYS A 18 6.97 1.55 -7.61
N ASN A 19 7.56 1.40 -6.42
CA ASN A 19 8.91 0.85 -6.28
C ASN A 19 8.92 -0.68 -6.41
N THR A 20 7.86 -1.33 -5.95
CA THR A 20 7.83 -2.79 -5.78
C THR A 20 7.10 -3.52 -6.89
N LEU A 21 6.12 -2.93 -7.56
CA LEU A 21 5.39 -3.56 -8.67
C LEU A 21 6.02 -3.23 -10.01
N LYS A 22 5.94 -4.19 -10.95
CA LYS A 22 6.44 -3.98 -12.32
C LYS A 22 5.41 -3.34 -13.25
N ASN A 23 4.12 -3.63 -13.04
CA ASN A 23 3.06 -3.22 -13.94
C ASN A 23 2.27 -2.04 -13.38
N GLN A 24 2.06 -1.00 -14.19
CA GLN A 24 1.25 0.15 -13.80
C GLN A 24 -0.21 -0.22 -13.51
N THR A 25 -0.77 -1.18 -14.24
CA THR A 25 -2.15 -1.65 -14.05
C THR A 25 -2.38 -2.26 -12.66
N ASP A 26 -1.36 -2.90 -12.10
CA ASP A 26 -1.40 -3.49 -10.76
C ASP A 26 -1.39 -2.38 -9.69
N ILE A 27 -0.58 -1.33 -9.91
CA ILE A 27 -0.55 -0.13 -9.05
C ILE A 27 -1.92 0.54 -9.06
N ASP A 28 -2.49 0.79 -10.24
CA ASP A 28 -3.78 1.47 -10.40
C ASP A 28 -4.91 0.67 -9.73
N LYS A 29 -4.89 -0.66 -9.86
CA LYS A 29 -5.84 -1.56 -9.19
C LYS A 29 -5.78 -1.41 -7.68
N LEU A 30 -4.59 -1.49 -7.08
CA LEU A 30 -4.43 -1.42 -5.63
C LEU A 30 -4.70 -0.02 -5.07
N MET A 31 -4.30 1.03 -5.79
CA MET A 31 -4.66 2.41 -5.44
C MET A 31 -6.17 2.64 -5.52
N GLY A 32 -6.85 2.04 -6.50
CA GLY A 32 -8.31 2.05 -6.60
C GLY A 32 -8.98 1.42 -5.37
N LEU A 33 -8.45 0.31 -4.86
CA LEU A 33 -8.95 -0.31 -3.61
C LEU A 33 -8.72 0.60 -2.39
N ALA A 34 -7.59 1.29 -2.32
CA ALA A 34 -7.27 2.20 -1.23
C ALA A 34 -8.17 3.45 -1.21
N ILE A 35 -8.42 4.05 -2.38
CA ILE A 35 -9.15 5.32 -2.49
C ILE A 35 -10.66 5.11 -2.37
N ASN A 36 -11.20 4.01 -2.92
CA ASN A 36 -12.64 3.77 -2.97
C ASN A 36 -13.23 3.17 -1.69
N HIS A 37 -12.41 2.92 -0.66
CA HIS A 37 -12.89 2.33 0.58
C HIS A 37 -13.31 3.42 1.57
N ASP A 38 -14.57 3.39 2.00
CA ASP A 38 -15.20 4.48 2.76
C ASP A 38 -14.59 4.69 4.15
N TYR A 39 -14.11 3.61 4.78
CA TYR A 39 -13.72 3.61 6.20
C TYR A 39 -12.21 3.72 6.45
N GLY A 40 -11.39 3.80 5.39
CA GLY A 40 -9.92 3.82 5.48
C GLY A 40 -9.26 2.96 4.41
N ILE A 41 -7.95 2.77 4.49
CA ILE A 41 -7.21 1.96 3.52
C ILE A 41 -7.27 0.48 3.93
N PRO A 42 -7.84 -0.43 3.11
CA PRO A 42 -7.99 -1.84 3.46
C PRO A 42 -6.67 -2.60 3.25
N MET A 43 -5.64 -2.32 4.06
CA MET A 43 -4.27 -2.83 3.82
C MET A 43 -4.18 -4.35 3.78
N LYS A 44 -4.96 -5.08 4.58
CA LYS A 44 -5.02 -6.56 4.51
C LYS A 44 -5.45 -7.06 3.13
N GLY A 45 -6.47 -6.44 2.54
CA GLY A 45 -6.96 -6.79 1.20
C GLY A 45 -5.96 -6.39 0.10
N ILE A 46 -5.35 -5.22 0.25
CA ILE A 46 -4.30 -4.75 -0.67
C ILE A 46 -3.11 -5.69 -0.65
N ILE A 47 -2.65 -6.16 0.51
CA ILE A 47 -1.51 -7.08 0.61
C ILE A 47 -1.83 -8.45 0.05
N TYR A 48 -3.03 -8.96 0.29
CA TYR A 48 -3.49 -10.22 -0.29
C TYR A 48 -3.46 -10.21 -1.83
N GLU A 49 -3.83 -9.08 -2.45
CA GLU A 49 -3.76 -8.93 -3.90
C GLU A 49 -2.33 -8.65 -4.39
N TYR A 50 -1.58 -7.80 -3.68
CA TYR A 50 -0.17 -7.52 -3.93
C TYR A 50 0.68 -8.79 -3.95
N ASP A 51 0.39 -9.79 -3.11
CA ASP A 51 1.09 -11.08 -3.05
C ASP A 51 0.97 -11.96 -4.29
N LYS A 52 -0.01 -11.68 -5.14
CA LYS A 52 -0.23 -12.40 -6.39
C LYS A 52 0.41 -11.71 -7.60
N MET A 53 0.90 -10.48 -7.44
CA MET A 53 1.38 -9.64 -8.53
C MET A 53 2.87 -9.84 -8.82
N GLU A 54 3.31 -9.42 -10.01
CA GLU A 54 4.72 -9.48 -10.38
C GLU A 54 5.49 -8.29 -9.79
N LYS A 55 6.56 -8.58 -9.05
CA LYS A 55 7.24 -7.61 -8.19
C LYS A 55 8.74 -7.56 -8.41
N ASN A 56 9.31 -6.39 -8.18
CA ASN A 56 10.73 -6.19 -7.95
C ASN A 56 11.09 -6.55 -6.51
N LYS A 57 12.39 -6.75 -6.24
CA LYS A 57 12.87 -6.99 -4.88
C LYS A 57 12.69 -5.70 -4.05
N PRO A 58 11.90 -5.71 -2.96
CA PRO A 58 11.72 -4.54 -2.12
C PRO A 58 13.02 -4.11 -1.45
N THR A 59 13.23 -2.81 -1.30
CA THR A 59 14.29 -2.26 -0.45
C THR A 59 13.89 -2.31 1.03
N LYS A 60 14.84 -2.05 1.94
CA LYS A 60 14.53 -1.92 3.37
C LYS A 60 13.49 -0.82 3.62
N GLN A 61 13.61 0.32 2.93
CA GLN A 61 12.67 1.43 3.07
C GLN A 61 11.27 1.04 2.59
N ASP A 62 11.15 0.25 1.52
CA ASP A 62 9.84 -0.21 1.05
C ASP A 62 9.16 -1.13 2.09
N LEU A 63 9.94 -1.96 2.77
CA LEU A 63 9.44 -2.80 3.87
C LEU A 63 9.04 -1.98 5.09
N ASP A 64 9.80 -0.93 5.43
CA ASP A 64 9.47 -0.02 6.53
C ASP A 64 8.21 0.82 6.24
N ASP A 65 8.07 1.29 4.99
CA ASP A 65 6.88 1.98 4.50
C ASP A 65 5.64 1.05 4.60
N LEU A 66 5.78 -0.22 4.19
CA LEU A 66 4.73 -1.22 4.33
C LEU A 66 4.39 -1.53 5.80
N ASN A 67 5.37 -1.72 6.66
CA ASN A 67 5.14 -1.97 8.09
C ASN A 67 4.38 -0.81 8.75
N THR A 68 4.71 0.42 8.37
CA THR A 68 4.00 1.62 8.82
C THR A 68 2.53 1.59 8.39
N LEU A 69 2.26 1.27 7.12
CA LEU A 69 0.89 1.13 6.61
C LEU A 69 0.11 0.03 7.33
N MET A 70 0.73 -1.13 7.55
CA MET A 70 0.11 -2.25 8.27
C MET A 70 -0.17 -1.93 9.74
N HIS A 71 0.66 -1.11 10.38
CA HIS A 71 0.43 -0.69 11.76
C HIS A 71 -0.82 0.19 11.89
N PHE A 72 -1.02 1.15 10.98
CA PHE A 72 -2.12 2.12 11.06
C PHE A 72 -3.40 1.67 10.38
N TYR A 73 -3.31 0.82 9.35
CA TYR A 73 -4.43 0.46 8.48
C TYR A 73 -4.60 -1.06 8.27
N GLY A 74 -3.77 -1.86 8.95
CA GLY A 74 -3.89 -3.31 8.99
C GLY A 74 -4.85 -3.89 10.03
N PRO A 75 -5.09 -3.28 11.22
CA PRO A 75 -6.08 -3.77 12.18
C PRO A 75 -7.48 -3.86 11.56
#